data_AF-V4A7U8-F1
#
_entry.id   AF-V4A7U8-F1
#
_cell.length_a   1.000
_cell.length_b   1.000
_cell.length_c   1.000
_cell.angle_alpha   90.00
_cell.angle_beta   90.00
_cell.angle_gamma   90.00
#
_symmetry.space_group_name_H-M   'P 1'
#
loop_
_entity.id
_entity.type
_entity.pdbx_description
1 polymer ?
#
loop_
_entity_poly.entity_id
_entity_poly.type
_entity_poly.pdbx_seq_one_letter_code
_entity_poly.pdbx_strand_id
1 'polypeptide(L)'
;LIGWLSLYFLLFKLFPTSQYSEWNCRIVTVIHAIGISLIAGYSSFIEGPWPLTDAGGRNTPLQITTATVCLAYFIFDFSWCLKYGTEGYTMLLHHLMSITGLTVSLLTGQYGTELVATICGGELTNPLLQLRWFLRQTGYKDTKIALVVDAMFVFSFGFMRLVIGSILLYCYFTQPTDYLGRFGAICIYIMGVIFWINIIQYAIRK
;
A
#
# COMPACT_ATOMS: atom_id res chain seq x y z
N LEU A 1 15.25 5.82 -0.17
CA LEU A 1 15.25 5.75 -1.66
C LEU A 1 16.42 4.92 -2.18
N ILE A 2 17.65 5.25 -1.79
CA ILE A 2 18.87 4.51 -2.21
C ILE A 2 18.74 3.00 -1.99
N GLY A 3 18.29 2.56 -0.81
CA GLY A 3 18.11 1.13 -0.53
C GLY A 3 17.20 0.40 -1.53
N TRP A 4 16.06 0.99 -1.91
CA TRP A 4 15.14 0.41 -2.90
C TRP A 4 15.74 0.36 -4.31
N LEU A 5 16.42 1.43 -4.71
CA LEU A 5 17.15 1.47 -5.99
C LEU A 5 18.26 0.41 -6.02
N SER A 6 19.06 0.31 -4.95
CA SER A 6 20.13 -0.68 -4.83
C SER A 6 19.57 -2.11 -4.92
N LEU A 7 18.44 -2.39 -4.26
CA LEU A 7 17.78 -3.69 -4.35
C LEU A 7 17.31 -3.98 -5.78
N TYR A 8 16.65 -3.03 -6.44
CA TYR A 8 16.22 -3.18 -7.82
C TYR A 8 17.39 -3.43 -8.78
N PHE A 9 18.47 -2.65 -8.67
CA PHE A 9 19.65 -2.82 -9.53
C PHE A 9 20.40 -4.12 -9.23
N LEU A 10 20.40 -4.59 -7.98
CA LEU A 10 20.93 -5.90 -7.64
C LEU A 10 20.13 -7.01 -8.33
N LEU A 11 18.80 -6.98 -8.25
CA LEU A 11 17.93 -7.93 -8.94
C LEU A 11 18.11 -7.86 -10.46
N PHE A 12 18.23 -6.66 -11.01
CA PHE A 12 18.53 -6.45 -12.44
C PHE A 12 19.87 -7.07 -12.82
N LYS A 13 20.90 -6.96 -11.99
CA LYS A 13 22.21 -7.59 -12.26
C LYS A 13 22.13 -9.11 -12.22
N LEU A 14 21.33 -9.68 -11.31
CA LEU A 14 21.13 -11.13 -11.21
C LEU A 14 20.27 -11.68 -12.36
N PHE A 15 19.29 -10.89 -12.83
CA PHE A 15 18.34 -11.25 -13.90
C PHE A 15 18.25 -10.13 -14.95
N PRO A 16 19.22 -10.01 -15.87
CA PRO A 16 19.46 -8.79 -16.65
C PRO A 16 18.59 -8.59 -17.91
N THR A 17 17.62 -9.46 -18.17
CA THR A 17 16.81 -9.30 -19.40
C THR A 17 15.73 -8.24 -19.21
N SER A 18 15.42 -7.50 -20.28
CA SER A 18 14.34 -6.50 -20.28
C SER A 18 12.99 -7.12 -19.90
N GLN A 19 12.76 -8.38 -20.26
CA GLN A 19 11.58 -9.16 -19.88
C GLN A 19 11.43 -9.29 -18.36
N TYR A 20 12.51 -9.24 -17.57
CA TYR A 20 12.47 -9.32 -16.11
C TYR A 20 12.44 -7.95 -15.42
N SER A 21 12.40 -6.83 -16.14
CA SER A 21 12.41 -5.50 -15.49
C SER A 21 11.18 -5.28 -14.61
N GLU A 22 9.98 -5.59 -15.11
CA GLU A 22 8.75 -5.54 -14.30
C GLU A 22 8.79 -6.60 -13.19
N TRP A 23 9.25 -7.81 -13.52
CA TRP A 23 9.36 -8.90 -12.54
C TRP A 23 10.22 -8.51 -11.33
N ASN A 24 11.39 -7.91 -11.58
CA ASN A 24 12.30 -7.43 -10.54
C ASN A 24 11.65 -6.30 -9.73
N CYS A 25 10.92 -5.39 -10.35
CA CYS A 25 10.17 -4.36 -9.64
C CYS A 25 9.10 -4.97 -8.73
N ARG A 26 8.33 -5.94 -9.23
CA ARG A 26 7.31 -6.69 -8.48
C ARG A 26 7.90 -7.43 -7.27
N ILE A 27 9.12 -7.97 -7.38
CA ILE A 27 9.84 -8.55 -6.23
C ILE A 27 10.13 -7.47 -5.17
N VAL A 28 10.62 -6.29 -5.58
CA VAL A 28 10.82 -5.16 -4.65
C VAL A 28 9.51 -4.77 -3.96
N THR A 29 8.40 -4.72 -4.70
CA THR A 29 7.06 -4.49 -4.16
C THR A 29 6.66 -5.52 -3.12
N VAL A 30 6.88 -6.82 -3.35
CA VAL A 30 6.58 -7.87 -2.36
C VAL A 30 7.40 -7.69 -1.09
N ILE A 31 8.71 -7.44 -1.23
CA ILE A 31 9.60 -7.25 -0.08
C ILE A 31 9.16 -6.04 0.74
N HIS A 32 8.84 -4.93 0.07
CA HIS A 32 8.30 -3.74 0.72
C HIS A 32 6.99 -4.06 1.45
N ALA A 33 6.02 -4.63 0.75
CA ALA A 33 4.68 -4.86 1.29
C ALA A 33 4.70 -5.76 2.53
N ILE A 34 5.49 -6.84 2.51
CA ILE A 34 5.66 -7.72 3.68
C ILE A 34 6.31 -6.95 4.83
N GLY A 35 7.47 -6.33 4.58
CA GLY A 35 8.23 -5.65 5.63
C GLY A 35 7.46 -4.50 6.26
N ILE A 36 6.83 -3.66 5.45
CA ILE A 36 6.08 -2.50 5.94
C ILE A 36 4.80 -2.92 6.66
N SER A 37 4.11 -3.96 6.22
CA SER A 37 2.90 -4.46 6.90
C SER A 37 3.23 -4.99 8.29
N LEU A 38 4.37 -5.68 8.45
CA LEU A 38 4.83 -6.18 9.74
C LEU A 38 5.20 -5.03 10.68
N ILE A 39 6.00 -4.07 10.21
CA ILE A 39 6.42 -2.93 11.03
C ILE A 39 5.21 -2.04 11.39
N ALA A 40 4.34 -1.76 10.42
CA ALA A 40 3.14 -0.96 10.63
C ALA A 40 2.16 -1.67 11.58
N GLY A 41 1.96 -2.97 11.43
CA GLY A 41 1.13 -3.76 12.34
C GLY A 41 1.68 -3.77 13.76
N TYR A 42 3.00 -3.95 13.93
CA TYR A 42 3.64 -3.83 15.24
C TYR A 42 3.45 -2.44 15.86
N SER A 43 3.69 -1.38 15.07
CA SER A 43 3.53 0.00 15.54
C SER A 43 2.09 0.30 15.94
N SER A 44 1.10 -0.10 15.13
CA SER A 44 -0.31 0.20 15.40
C SER A 44 -0.93 -0.64 16.50
N PHE A 45 -0.52 -1.91 16.65
CA PHE A 45 -1.23 -2.87 17.51
C PHE A 45 -0.46 -3.33 18.74
N ILE A 46 0.85 -3.08 18.82
CA ILE A 46 1.70 -3.51 19.93
C ILE A 46 2.34 -2.30 20.62
N GLU A 47 3.05 -1.44 19.87
CA GLU A 47 3.74 -0.28 20.44
C GLU A 47 2.77 0.87 20.75
N GLY A 48 1.81 1.11 19.85
CA GLY A 48 0.84 2.20 19.95
C GLY A 48 1.37 3.55 19.42
N PRO A 49 0.52 4.59 19.45
CA PRO A 49 -0.83 4.66 20.03
C PRO A 49 -1.87 3.85 19.25
N TRP A 50 -3.02 3.58 19.86
CA TRP A 50 -4.06 2.76 19.23
C TRP A 50 -4.87 3.58 18.20
N PRO A 51 -4.95 3.16 16.93
CA PRO A 51 -5.51 3.99 15.87
C PRO A 51 -7.02 4.26 15.99
N LEU A 52 -7.75 3.46 16.76
CA LEU A 52 -9.20 3.64 16.94
C LEU A 52 -9.55 4.62 18.07
N THR A 53 -8.58 5.01 18.91
CA THR A 53 -8.81 5.85 20.09
C THR A 53 -7.85 7.04 20.22
N ASP A 54 -6.67 6.98 19.61
CA ASP A 54 -5.55 7.91 19.85
C ASP A 54 -4.95 8.50 18.54
N ALA A 55 -5.82 8.90 17.62
CA ALA A 55 -5.47 9.45 16.32
C ALA A 55 -5.22 10.98 16.34
N GLY A 56 -4.55 11.50 15.32
CA GLY A 56 -4.20 12.93 15.21
C GLY A 56 -3.06 13.38 16.13
N GLY A 57 -2.43 12.43 16.84
CA GLY A 57 -1.30 12.69 17.72
C GLY A 57 0.02 12.98 16.98
N ARG A 58 1.06 13.25 17.78
CA ARG A 58 2.45 13.39 17.28
C ARG A 58 2.98 12.04 16.83
N ASN A 59 3.81 12.04 15.80
CA ASN A 59 4.43 10.83 15.30
C ASN A 59 5.42 10.26 16.32
N THR A 60 5.36 8.95 16.54
CA THR A 60 6.40 8.23 17.27
C THR A 60 7.64 8.01 16.38
N PRO A 61 8.82 7.71 16.96
CA PRO A 61 10.00 7.38 16.16
C PRO A 61 9.77 6.22 15.18
N LEU A 62 9.07 5.17 15.60
CA LEU A 62 8.77 4.04 14.72
C LEU A 62 7.80 4.43 13.60
N GLN A 63 6.80 5.27 13.88
CA GLN A 63 5.89 5.78 12.85
C GLN A 63 6.63 6.63 11.82
N ILE A 64 7.58 7.48 12.26
CA ILE A 64 8.45 8.26 11.37
C ILE A 64 9.29 7.34 10.49
N THR A 65 9.94 6.32 11.07
CA THR A 65 10.72 5.34 10.31
C THR A 65 9.85 4.59 9.30
N THR A 66 8.68 4.13 9.73
CA THR A 66 7.70 3.43 8.88
C THR A 66 7.27 4.30 7.70
N ALA A 67 6.83 5.54 7.97
CA ALA A 67 6.43 6.49 6.95
C ALA A 67 7.60 6.85 6.01
N THR A 68 8.83 6.98 6.52
CA THR A 68 10.01 7.30 5.70
C THR A 68 10.36 6.15 4.75
N VAL A 69 10.36 4.91 5.25
CA VAL A 69 10.62 3.70 4.44
C VAL A 69 9.55 3.54 3.36
N CYS A 70 8.29 3.77 3.73
CA CYS A 70 7.13 3.72 2.84
C CYS A 70 7.20 4.81 1.77
N LEU A 71 7.42 6.08 2.14
CA LEU A 71 7.56 7.19 1.21
C LEU A 71 8.67 6.94 0.18
N ALA A 72 9.82 6.47 0.65
CA ALA A 72 10.93 6.11 -0.21
C ALA A 72 10.57 5.02 -1.22
N TYR A 73 9.75 4.03 -0.85
CA TYR A 73 9.27 2.99 -1.74
C TYR A 73 8.27 3.56 -2.75
N PHE A 74 7.27 4.32 -2.28
CA PHE A 74 6.25 4.91 -3.14
C PHE A 74 6.86 5.83 -4.22
N ILE A 75 7.89 6.60 -3.88
CA ILE A 75 8.64 7.42 -4.86
C ILE A 75 9.36 6.54 -5.89
N PHE A 76 10.02 5.47 -5.44
CA PHE A 76 10.69 4.51 -6.32
C PHE A 76 9.69 3.88 -7.30
N ASP A 77 8.59 3.33 -6.79
CA ASP A 77 7.59 2.59 -7.56
C ASP A 77 6.83 3.51 -8.52
N PHE A 78 6.48 4.72 -8.06
CA PHE A 78 5.86 5.73 -8.92
C PHE A 78 6.77 6.14 -10.08
N SER A 79 8.06 6.36 -9.82
CA SER A 79 9.04 6.68 -10.87
C SER A 79 9.19 5.53 -11.86
N TRP A 80 9.15 4.29 -11.37
CA TRP A 80 9.19 3.10 -12.22
C TRP A 80 7.94 3.01 -13.11
N CYS A 81 6.75 3.20 -12.54
CA CYS A 81 5.48 3.20 -13.27
C CYS A 81 5.44 4.29 -14.35
N LEU A 82 5.93 5.50 -14.06
CA LEU A 82 6.01 6.58 -15.05
C LEU A 82 6.97 6.27 -16.19
N LYS A 83 8.10 5.62 -15.89
CA LYS A 83 9.11 5.28 -16.89
C LYS A 83 8.66 4.16 -17.83
N TYR A 84 7.99 3.13 -17.29
CA TYR A 84 7.65 1.92 -18.05
C TYR A 84 6.17 1.83 -18.45
N GLY A 85 5.30 2.73 -17.96
CA GLY A 85 3.90 2.83 -18.39
C GLY A 85 3.05 1.58 -18.08
N THR A 86 3.38 0.84 -17.03
CA THR A 86 2.79 -0.46 -16.72
C THR A 86 1.46 -0.41 -15.98
N GLU A 87 1.17 0.73 -15.35
CA GLU A 87 0.03 0.90 -14.46
C GLU A 87 -0.90 2.01 -14.97
N GLY A 88 -2.20 1.86 -14.72
CA GLY A 88 -3.21 2.84 -15.14
C GLY A 88 -3.26 4.10 -14.26
N TYR A 89 -3.99 5.12 -14.71
CA TYR A 89 -4.12 6.41 -14.00
C TYR A 89 -4.59 6.29 -12.55
N THR A 90 -5.46 5.32 -12.23
CA THR A 90 -5.92 5.10 -10.84
C THR A 90 -4.76 4.75 -9.91
N MET A 91 -3.82 3.92 -10.37
CA MET A 91 -2.65 3.54 -9.58
C MET A 91 -1.68 4.72 -9.43
N LEU A 92 -1.45 5.48 -10.50
CA LEU A 92 -0.61 6.68 -10.45
C LEU A 92 -1.18 7.74 -9.49
N LEU A 93 -2.50 7.95 -9.50
CA LEU A 93 -3.17 8.84 -8.57
C LEU A 93 -3.05 8.34 -7.12
N HIS A 94 -3.21 7.04 -6.90
CA HIS A 94 -2.98 6.43 -5.60
C HIS A 94 -1.56 6.70 -5.08
N HIS A 95 -0.53 6.48 -5.91
CA HIS A 95 0.84 6.78 -5.52
C HIS A 95 1.03 8.26 -5.18
N LEU A 96 0.52 9.17 -6.02
CA LEU A 96 0.64 10.60 -5.77
C LEU A 96 0.00 10.98 -4.42
N MET A 97 -1.21 10.50 -4.14
CA MET A 97 -1.92 10.76 -2.89
C MET A 97 -1.18 10.17 -1.67
N SER A 98 -0.67 8.95 -1.80
CA SER A 98 0.13 8.30 -0.75
C SER A 98 1.41 9.09 -0.48
N ILE A 99 2.16 9.50 -1.51
CA ILE A 99 3.37 10.32 -1.40
C ILE A 99 3.05 11.64 -0.71
N THR A 100 1.98 12.32 -1.11
CA THR A 100 1.56 13.58 -0.48
C THR A 100 1.21 13.37 0.99
N GLY A 101 0.37 12.40 1.33
CA GLY A 101 -0.03 12.13 2.72
C GLY A 101 1.15 11.77 3.62
N LEU A 102 2.04 10.91 3.14
CA LEU A 102 3.29 10.54 3.83
C LEU A 102 4.20 11.75 4.05
N THR A 103 4.36 12.58 3.02
CA THR A 103 5.19 13.79 3.11
C THR A 103 4.60 14.79 4.10
N VAL A 104 3.28 15.02 4.05
CA VAL A 104 2.59 15.92 5.00
C VAL A 104 2.80 15.43 6.43
N SER A 105 2.56 14.15 6.72
CA SER A 105 2.76 13.59 8.07
C SER A 105 4.19 13.75 8.57
N LEU A 106 5.19 13.53 7.71
CA LEU A 106 6.61 13.70 8.07
C LEU A 106 6.98 15.17 8.31
N LEU A 107 6.43 16.11 7.53
CA LEU A 107 6.71 17.54 7.67
C LEU A 107 6.00 18.18 8.86
N THR A 108 4.75 17.79 9.14
CA THR A 108 3.99 18.29 10.30
C THR A 108 4.41 17.59 11.59
N GLY A 109 4.98 16.39 11.50
CA GLY A 109 5.25 15.54 12.65
C GLY A 109 3.99 14.99 13.32
N GLN A 110 2.88 14.94 12.58
CA GLN A 110 1.56 14.50 13.05
C GLN A 110 0.95 13.43 12.14
N TYR A 111 -0.16 12.83 12.59
CA TYR A 111 -1.00 11.87 11.86
C TYR A 111 -0.44 10.44 11.74
N GLY A 112 0.68 10.15 12.40
CA GLY A 112 1.40 8.89 12.28
C GLY A 112 0.56 7.68 12.69
N THR A 113 -0.28 7.80 13.72
CA THR A 113 -1.13 6.72 14.23
C THR A 113 -2.08 6.19 13.15
N GLU A 114 -2.93 7.07 12.60
CA GLU A 114 -3.90 6.72 11.57
C GLU A 114 -3.24 6.39 10.23
N LEU A 115 -2.15 7.07 9.89
CA LEU A 115 -1.41 6.86 8.66
C LEU A 115 -0.74 5.49 8.64
N VAL A 116 -0.08 5.08 9.72
CA VAL A 116 0.57 3.77 9.82
C VAL A 116 -0.45 2.64 9.85
N ALA A 117 -1.59 2.82 10.54
CA ALA A 117 -2.69 1.86 10.47
C ALA A 117 -3.24 1.72 9.03
N THR A 118 -3.35 2.83 8.30
CA THR A 118 -3.76 2.85 6.89
C THR A 118 -2.73 2.14 5.99
N ILE A 119 -1.42 2.34 6.23
CA ILE A 119 -0.35 1.61 5.53
C ILE A 119 -0.47 0.12 5.80
N CYS A 120 -0.63 -0.29 7.06
CA CYS A 120 -0.77 -1.70 7.43
C CYS A 120 -1.93 -2.35 6.69
N GLY A 121 -3.13 -1.77 6.80
CA GLY A 121 -4.30 -2.33 6.14
C GLY A 121 -4.18 -2.33 4.62
N GLY A 122 -3.41 -1.39 4.08
CA GLY A 122 -3.24 -1.26 2.66
C GLY A 122 -2.25 -2.20 2.01
N GLU A 123 -1.04 -2.25 2.57
CA GLU A 123 0.04 -3.05 2.05
C GLU A 123 -0.13 -4.54 2.39
N LEU A 124 -0.90 -4.90 3.43
CA LEU A 124 -1.14 -6.29 3.80
C LEU A 124 -1.76 -7.12 2.67
N THR A 125 -2.55 -6.48 1.81
CA THR A 125 -3.23 -7.13 0.68
C THR A 125 -2.35 -7.23 -0.58
N ASN A 126 -1.25 -6.48 -0.61
CA ASN A 126 -0.40 -6.32 -1.79
C ASN A 126 0.43 -7.58 -2.14
N PRO A 127 0.94 -8.39 -1.19
CA PRO A 127 1.62 -9.65 -1.54
C PRO A 127 0.75 -10.61 -2.35
N LEU A 128 -0.55 -10.67 -2.07
CA LEU A 128 -1.51 -11.47 -2.85
C LEU A 128 -1.73 -10.89 -4.25
N LEU A 129 -1.77 -9.55 -4.38
CA LEU A 129 -1.84 -8.88 -5.69
C LEU A 129 -0.62 -9.22 -6.56
N GLN A 130 0.58 -9.17 -5.98
CA GLN A 130 1.81 -9.50 -6.70
C GLN A 130 1.87 -11.00 -7.03
N LEU A 131 1.50 -11.88 -6.10
CA LEU A 131 1.45 -13.33 -6.35
C LEU A 131 0.51 -13.68 -7.51
N ARG A 132 -0.67 -13.05 -7.55
CA ARG A 132 -1.60 -13.15 -8.68
C ARG A 132 -0.96 -12.76 -10.00
N TRP A 133 -0.19 -11.66 -10.02
CA TRP A 133 0.54 -11.23 -11.22
C TRP A 133 1.58 -12.28 -11.63
N PHE A 134 2.40 -12.78 -10.70
CA PHE A 134 3.42 -13.80 -10.97
C PHE A 134 2.83 -15.10 -11.54
N LEU A 135 1.72 -15.59 -10.97
CA LEU A 135 1.03 -16.79 -11.47
C LEU A 135 0.53 -16.61 -12.90
N ARG A 136 0.08 -15.39 -13.26
CA ARG A 136 -0.34 -15.09 -14.64
C ARG A 136 0.83 -15.07 -15.61
N GLN A 137 1.93 -14.43 -15.23
CA GLN A 137 3.13 -14.33 -16.08
C GLN A 137 3.81 -15.69 -16.31
N THR A 138 3.69 -16.61 -15.35
CA THR A 138 4.26 -17.96 -15.45
C THR A 138 3.32 -18.99 -16.09
N GLY A 139 2.15 -18.56 -16.60
CA GLY A 139 1.20 -19.43 -17.29
C GLY A 139 0.27 -20.24 -16.39
N TYR A 140 0.31 -20.03 -15.06
CA TYR A 140 -0.51 -20.77 -14.09
C TYR A 140 -1.89 -20.14 -13.82
N LYS A 141 -2.35 -19.22 -14.68
CA LYS A 141 -3.60 -18.45 -14.49
C LYS A 141 -4.87 -19.30 -14.34
N ASP A 142 -4.91 -20.49 -14.94
CA ASP A 142 -6.08 -21.37 -14.98
C ASP A 142 -6.00 -22.51 -13.95
N THR A 143 -5.08 -22.42 -12.99
CA THR A 143 -4.92 -23.42 -11.94
C THR A 143 -5.79 -23.17 -10.72
N LYS A 144 -6.04 -24.22 -9.93
CA LYS A 144 -6.71 -24.11 -8.63
C LYS A 144 -6.00 -23.13 -7.69
N ILE A 145 -4.66 -23.07 -7.74
CA ILE A 145 -3.86 -22.15 -6.92
C ILE A 145 -4.15 -20.70 -7.32
N ALA A 146 -4.17 -20.39 -8.62
CA ALA A 146 -4.50 -19.05 -9.10
C ALA A 146 -5.93 -18.63 -8.70
N LEU A 147 -6.89 -19.56 -8.72
CA LEU A 147 -8.25 -19.29 -8.24
C LEU A 147 -8.28 -18.97 -6.74
N VAL A 148 -7.58 -19.73 -5.91
CA VAL A 148 -7.49 -19.49 -4.46
C VAL A 148 -6.84 -18.14 -4.19
N VAL A 149 -5.74 -17.81 -4.87
CA VAL A 149 -5.05 -16.52 -4.70
C VAL A 149 -5.93 -15.35 -5.16
N ASP A 150 -6.63 -15.48 -6.30
CA ASP A 150 -7.59 -14.48 -6.78
C ASP A 150 -8.70 -14.24 -5.74
N ALA A 151 -9.29 -15.30 -5.18
CA ALA A 151 -10.34 -15.21 -4.16
C ALA A 151 -9.83 -14.58 -2.85
N MET A 152 -8.66 -15.01 -2.37
CA MET A 152 -8.02 -14.45 -1.18
C MET A 152 -7.69 -12.97 -1.36
N PHE A 153 -7.20 -12.57 -2.54
CA PHE A 153 -6.95 -11.17 -2.85
C PHE A 153 -8.24 -10.35 -2.80
N VAL A 154 -9.30 -10.77 -3.50
CA VAL A 154 -10.58 -10.03 -3.52
C VAL A 154 -11.17 -9.92 -2.11
N PHE A 155 -11.22 -11.02 -1.37
CA PHE A 155 -11.75 -11.02 0.00
C PHE A 155 -10.94 -10.11 0.93
N SER A 156 -9.62 -10.31 0.98
CA SER A 156 -8.75 -9.51 1.86
C SER A 156 -8.75 -8.04 1.47
N PHE A 157 -8.75 -7.71 0.17
CA PHE A 157 -8.84 -6.33 -0.30
C PHE A 157 -10.15 -5.68 0.16
N GLY A 158 -11.29 -6.31 -0.11
CA GLY A 158 -12.59 -5.78 0.30
C GLY A 158 -12.71 -5.63 1.83
N PHE A 159 -12.27 -6.64 2.57
CA PHE A 159 -12.30 -6.62 4.04
C PHE A 159 -11.42 -5.51 4.62
N MET A 160 -10.14 -5.44 4.24
CA MET A 160 -9.21 -4.46 4.80
C MET A 160 -9.55 -3.03 4.34
N ARG A 161 -9.90 -2.82 3.07
CA ARG A 161 -10.12 -1.47 2.52
C ARG A 161 -11.49 -0.91 2.82
N LEU A 162 -12.53 -1.74 2.83
CA LEU A 162 -13.90 -1.25 3.04
C LEU A 162 -14.34 -1.43 4.48
N VAL A 163 -14.19 -2.62 5.07
CA VAL A 163 -14.69 -2.88 6.43
C VAL A 163 -13.78 -2.21 7.45
N ILE A 164 -12.51 -2.63 7.50
CA ILE A 164 -11.54 -2.06 8.45
C ILE A 164 -11.29 -0.57 8.14
N GLY A 165 -11.18 -0.21 6.86
CA GLY A 165 -11.08 1.18 6.43
C GLY A 165 -12.24 2.06 6.88
N SER A 166 -13.50 1.59 6.78
CA SER A 166 -14.67 2.33 7.27
C SER A 166 -14.64 2.52 8.79
N ILE A 167 -14.28 1.48 9.52
CA ILE A 167 -14.19 1.53 10.99
C ILE A 167 -13.13 2.54 11.40
N LEU A 168 -11.94 2.47 10.80
CA LEU A 168 -10.85 3.41 11.07
C LEU A 168 -11.27 4.85 10.75
N LEU A 169 -11.89 5.08 9.58
CA LEU A 169 -12.37 6.41 9.19
C LEU A 169 -13.46 6.92 10.14
N TYR A 170 -14.42 6.09 10.51
CA TYR A 170 -15.47 6.46 11.46
C TYR A 170 -14.86 6.86 12.82
N CYS A 171 -14.01 6.01 13.39
CA CYS A 171 -13.32 6.29 14.65
C CYS A 171 -12.50 7.59 14.56
N TYR A 172 -11.80 7.81 13.44
CA TYR A 172 -11.02 9.02 13.21
C TYR A 172 -11.86 10.31 13.26
N PHE A 173 -13.08 10.27 12.72
CA PHE A 173 -14.01 11.41 12.72
C PHE A 173 -14.67 11.66 14.08
N THR A 174 -14.79 10.63 14.91
CA THR A 174 -15.30 10.78 16.29
C THR A 174 -14.27 11.37 17.25
N GLN A 175 -13.00 11.43 16.85
CA GLN A 175 -11.89 11.95 17.63
C GLN A 175 -11.63 13.44 17.34
N PRO A 176 -10.95 14.17 18.25
CA PRO A 176 -10.63 15.60 18.10
C PRO A 176 -9.48 15.83 17.08
N THR A 177 -9.73 15.49 15.83
CA THR A 177 -8.79 15.56 14.70
C THR A 177 -9.06 16.80 13.85
N ASP A 178 -8.02 17.34 13.22
CA ASP A 178 -8.11 18.56 12.41
C ASP A 178 -8.68 18.31 11.00
N TYR A 179 -8.97 19.39 10.28
CA TYR A 179 -9.54 19.31 8.94
C TYR A 179 -8.57 18.73 7.90
N LEU A 180 -7.27 18.95 8.05
CA LEU A 180 -6.27 18.48 7.09
C LEU A 180 -6.13 16.96 7.14
N GLY A 181 -6.01 16.38 8.33
CA GLY A 181 -5.98 14.93 8.51
C GLY A 181 -7.25 14.26 8.01
N ARG A 182 -8.42 14.85 8.33
CA ARG A 182 -9.73 14.34 7.86
C ARG A 182 -9.87 14.36 6.34
N PHE A 183 -9.40 15.43 5.69
CA PHE A 183 -9.37 15.50 4.23
C PHE A 183 -8.50 14.39 3.64
N GLY A 184 -7.28 14.21 4.17
CA GLY A 184 -6.38 13.13 3.75
C GLY A 184 -6.99 11.73 3.93
N ALA A 185 -7.66 11.50 5.06
CA ALA A 185 -8.33 10.23 5.36
C ALA A 185 -9.49 9.94 4.39
N ILE A 186 -10.34 10.93 4.08
CA ILE A 186 -11.40 10.79 3.07
C ILE A 186 -10.79 10.47 1.70
N CYS A 187 -9.76 11.23 1.31
CA CYS A 187 -9.07 11.08 0.05
C CYS A 187 -8.55 9.65 -0.17
N ILE A 188 -7.80 9.10 0.78
CA ILE A 188 -7.26 7.75 0.65
C ILE A 188 -8.34 6.66 0.75
N TYR A 189 -9.40 6.89 1.54
CA TYR A 189 -10.53 5.97 1.62
C TYR A 189 -11.30 5.90 0.30
N ILE A 190 -11.59 7.04 -0.34
CA ILE A 190 -12.22 7.10 -1.66
C ILE A 190 -11.39 6.33 -2.69
N MET A 191 -10.05 6.44 -2.66
CA MET A 191 -9.19 5.64 -3.52
C MET A 191 -9.37 4.14 -3.31
N GLY A 192 -9.53 3.69 -2.06
CA GLY A 192 -9.86 2.30 -1.73
C GLY A 192 -11.19 1.85 -2.35
N VAL A 193 -12.22 2.70 -2.31
CA VAL A 193 -13.53 2.44 -2.93
C VAL A 193 -13.42 2.38 -4.46
N ILE A 194 -12.67 3.30 -5.09
CA ILE A 194 -12.45 3.29 -6.54
C ILE A 194 -11.76 1.98 -6.96
N PHE A 195 -10.72 1.55 -6.25
CA PHE A 195 -10.08 0.27 -6.53
C PHE A 195 -11.03 -0.92 -6.37
N TRP A 196 -11.88 -0.91 -5.35
CA TRP A 196 -12.88 -1.97 -5.19
C TRP A 196 -13.84 -2.05 -6.38
N ILE A 197 -14.37 -0.90 -6.82
CA ILE A 197 -15.24 -0.85 -8.00
C ILE A 197 -14.53 -1.41 -9.22
N ASN A 198 -13.27 -1.04 -9.45
CA ASN A 198 -12.48 -1.55 -10.57
C ASN A 198 -12.28 -3.08 -10.49
N ILE A 199 -12.03 -3.63 -9.29
CA ILE A 199 -11.89 -5.07 -9.07
C ILE A 199 -13.19 -5.80 -9.39
N ILE A 200 -14.33 -5.30 -8.92
CA ILE A 200 -15.65 -5.90 -9.19
C ILE A 200 -16.00 -5.82 -10.68
N GLN A 201 -15.77 -4.68 -11.33
CA GLN A 201 -15.98 -4.53 -12.77
C GLN A 201 -15.12 -5.51 -13.57
N TYR A 202 -13.86 -5.70 -13.18
CA TYR A 202 -12.98 -6.69 -13.79
C TYR A 202 -13.50 -8.12 -13.59
N ALA A 203 -14.03 -8.43 -12.40
CA ALA A 203 -14.58 -9.75 -12.11
C ALA A 203 -15.87 -10.05 -12.89
N ILE A 204 -16.72 -9.05 -13.14
CA ILE A 204 -17.98 -9.21 -13.91
C ILE A 204 -17.71 -9.34 -15.41
N ARG A 205 -16.68 -8.67 -15.94
CA ARG A 205 -16.33 -8.70 -17.37
C ARG A 205 -15.55 -9.94 -17.81
N LYS A 206 -15.09 -10.76 -16.86
CA LYS A 206 -14.30 -11.96 -17.10
C LYS A 206 -15.21 -13.19 -17.15
#